data_AF-A0A539DHM4-F1
#
_entry.id   AF-A0A539DHM4-F1
#
_cell.length_a   1.000
_cell.length_b   1.000
_cell.length_c   1.000
_cell.angle_alpha   90.00
_cell.angle_beta   90.00
_cell.angle_gamma   90.00
#
_symmetry.space_group_name_H-M   'P 1'
#
loop_
_entity.id
_entity.type
_entity.pdbx_description
1 polymer ?
#
loop_
_entity_poly.entity_id
_entity_poly.type
_entity_poly.pdbx_seq_one_letter_code
_entity_poly.pdbx_strand_id
1 'polypeptide(L)'
;MRDLGVICAPVFCTKIASRLARTYTDRHGLKDVIKELLQREISKEQQSSDWGAAEITDSQLSYAAADVIHLHALRDKLTVILAREGRFDLARACFAFLPTRAALDIAGWDEVDIFSHA
;
A
#
# COMPACT_ATOMS: atom_id res chain seq x y z
N MET A 1 10.16 -12.52 9.69
CA MET A 1 10.47 -12.24 8.28
C MET A 1 10.72 -13.56 7.58
N ARG A 2 9.73 -14.11 6.88
CA ARG A 2 9.84 -15.43 6.24
C ARG A 2 10.14 -15.31 4.75
N ASP A 3 10.54 -16.44 4.17
CA ASP A 3 11.05 -16.63 2.81
C ASP A 3 12.47 -16.08 2.59
N LEU A 4 12.63 -14.95 1.92
CA LEU A 4 13.95 -14.45 1.49
C LEU A 4 14.85 -13.95 2.65
N GLY A 5 14.33 -13.89 3.88
CA GLY A 5 15.09 -13.43 5.05
C GLY A 5 15.45 -11.94 5.05
N VAL A 6 14.82 -11.14 4.18
CA VAL A 6 15.11 -9.71 4.01
C VAL A 6 14.10 -8.84 4.77
N ILE A 7 14.60 -7.73 5.32
CA ILE A 7 13.79 -6.66 5.89
C ILE A 7 13.60 -5.58 4.84
N CYS A 8 12.38 -5.42 4.33
CA CYS A 8 12.05 -4.28 3.47
C CYS A 8 11.93 -3.02 4.34
N ALA A 9 13.02 -2.28 4.47
CA ALA A 9 13.05 -0.98 5.15
C ALA A 9 14.16 -0.08 4.56
N PRO A 10 13.95 1.24 4.47
CA PRO A 10 12.72 1.97 4.84
C PRO A 10 11.58 1.76 3.84
N VAL A 11 10.33 2.04 4.24
CA VAL A 11 9.12 1.90 3.40
C VAL A 11 8.25 3.15 3.43
N PHE A 12 7.46 3.34 2.38
CA PHE A 12 6.34 4.27 2.36
C PHE A 12 5.09 3.52 1.91
N CYS A 13 4.05 3.52 2.73
CA CYS A 13 2.79 2.84 2.38
C CYS A 13 1.75 3.86 1.91
N THR A 14 1.45 3.85 0.61
CA THR A 14 0.43 4.74 0.01
C THR A 14 -0.97 4.51 0.58
N LYS A 15 -1.32 3.29 1.01
CA LYS A 15 -2.59 2.99 1.68
C LYS A 15 -2.70 3.69 3.04
N ILE A 16 -1.68 3.58 3.90
CA ILE A 16 -1.62 4.28 5.20
C ILE A 16 -1.66 5.79 4.98
N ALA A 17 -0.82 6.30 4.08
CA ALA A 17 -0.77 7.72 3.73
C ALA A 17 -2.16 8.23 3.26
N SER A 18 -2.84 7.46 2.41
CA SER A 18 -4.19 7.76 1.93
C SER A 18 -5.22 7.80 3.06
N ARG A 19 -5.20 6.84 4.00
CA ARG A 19 -6.11 6.83 5.17
C ARG A 19 -5.92 8.06 6.06
N LEU A 20 -4.68 8.49 6.25
CA LEU A 20 -4.35 9.67 7.06
C LEU A 20 -4.62 11.00 6.35
N ALA A 21 -4.49 11.03 5.01
CA ALA A 21 -4.62 12.23 4.20
C ALA A 21 -6.04 12.49 3.67
N ARG A 22 -6.76 11.44 3.26
CA ARG A 22 -8.05 11.52 2.55
C ARG A 22 -9.20 11.10 3.47
N THR A 23 -9.39 11.81 4.58
CA THR A 23 -10.37 11.44 5.64
C THR A 23 -11.84 11.65 5.29
N TYR A 24 -12.13 12.15 4.09
CA TYR A 24 -13.49 12.36 3.57
C TYR A 24 -14.04 11.16 2.79
N THR A 25 -13.28 10.07 2.68
CA THR A 25 -13.67 8.87 1.94
C THR A 25 -13.15 7.63 2.64
N ASP A 26 -13.84 6.51 2.43
CA ASP A 26 -13.47 5.16 2.82
C ASP A 26 -12.69 4.41 1.73
N ARG A 27 -12.57 4.98 0.52
CA ARG A 27 -11.94 4.34 -0.64
C ARG A 27 -10.44 4.59 -0.68
N HIS A 28 -9.67 3.64 -0.14
CA HIS A 28 -8.20 3.71 -0.10
C HIS A 28 -7.50 2.60 -0.91
N GLY A 29 -8.22 1.89 -1.78
CA GLY A 29 -7.63 0.95 -2.73
C GLY A 29 -6.83 1.69 -3.81
N LEU A 30 -5.77 1.06 -4.31
CA LEU A 30 -4.85 1.69 -5.27
C LEU A 30 -5.57 2.33 -6.48
N LYS A 31 -6.50 1.60 -7.11
CA LYS A 31 -7.32 2.10 -8.22
C LYS A 31 -8.04 3.42 -7.89
N ASP A 32 -8.69 3.50 -6.73
CA ASP A 32 -9.47 4.67 -6.32
C ASP A 32 -8.55 5.87 -6.04
N VAL A 33 -7.41 5.62 -5.40
CA VAL A 33 -6.42 6.67 -5.10
C VAL A 33 -5.78 7.21 -6.37
N ILE A 34 -5.43 6.34 -7.33
CA ILE A 34 -4.91 6.76 -8.66
C ILE A 34 -5.97 7.57 -9.40
N LYS A 35 -7.21 7.11 -9.44
CA LYS A 35 -8.31 7.81 -10.12
C LYS A 35 -8.50 9.21 -9.56
N GLU A 36 -8.55 9.35 -8.25
CA GLU A 36 -8.78 10.66 -7.63
C GLU A 36 -7.57 11.59 -7.74
N LEU A 37 -6.38 11.13 -7.34
CA LEU A 37 -5.21 12.01 -7.18
C LEU A 37 -4.45 12.23 -8.49
N LEU A 38 -4.50 11.28 -9.42
CA LEU A 38 -3.76 11.31 -10.68
C LEU A 38 -4.67 11.39 -11.92
N GLN A 39 -5.99 11.26 -11.76
CA GLN A 39 -6.97 11.29 -12.86
C GLN A 39 -6.65 10.22 -13.92
N ARG A 40 -6.25 9.03 -13.47
CA ARG A 40 -5.92 7.87 -14.31
C ARG A 40 -6.72 6.65 -13.87
N GLU A 41 -6.96 5.73 -14.80
CA GLU A 41 -7.63 4.48 -14.50
C GLU A 41 -6.71 3.29 -14.73
N ILE A 42 -6.84 2.28 -13.86
CA ILE A 42 -6.18 0.98 -14.00
C ILE A 42 -7.22 -0.14 -13.93
N SER A 43 -7.00 -1.20 -14.69
CA SER A 43 -7.83 -2.41 -14.66
C SER A 43 -7.50 -3.28 -13.45
N LYS A 44 -8.48 -4.02 -12.94
CA LYS A 44 -8.33 -5.02 -11.87
C LYS A 44 -8.55 -6.47 -12.36
N GLU A 45 -8.77 -6.66 -13.66
CA GLU A 45 -9.24 -7.94 -14.22
C GLU A 45 -8.27 -9.10 -13.97
N GLN A 46 -6.98 -8.82 -13.83
CA GLN A 46 -5.94 -9.85 -13.61
C GLN A 46 -5.54 -10.02 -12.14
N GLN A 47 -6.23 -9.37 -11.20
CA GLN A 47 -5.91 -9.50 -9.78
C GLN A 47 -6.09 -10.93 -9.25
N SER A 48 -7.06 -11.67 -9.81
CA SER A 48 -7.40 -13.05 -9.41
C SER A 48 -7.14 -14.09 -10.50
N SER A 49 -6.27 -13.80 -11.47
CA SER A 49 -5.83 -14.79 -12.48
C SER A 49 -4.75 -15.72 -11.92
N ASP A 50 -4.39 -16.78 -12.65
CA ASP A 50 -3.39 -17.74 -12.22
C ASP A 50 -1.96 -17.16 -12.36
N TRP A 51 -1.43 -16.64 -11.24
CA TRP A 51 -0.05 -16.13 -11.14
C TRP A 51 0.99 -17.23 -10.92
N GLY A 52 0.57 -18.48 -10.73
CA GLY A 52 1.46 -19.65 -10.62
C GLY A 52 1.71 -20.36 -11.94
N ALA A 53 1.09 -19.91 -13.03
CA ALA A 53 1.25 -20.49 -14.36
C ALA A 53 2.72 -20.42 -14.85
N ALA A 54 3.12 -21.41 -15.65
CA ALA A 54 4.48 -21.47 -16.22
C ALA A 54 4.78 -20.30 -17.17
N GLU A 55 3.74 -19.78 -17.84
CA GLU A 55 3.81 -18.63 -18.72
C GLU A 55 2.89 -17.52 -18.22
N ILE A 56 3.40 -16.29 -18.16
CA ILE A 56 2.63 -15.10 -17.79
C ILE A 56 2.11 -14.44 -19.06
N THR A 57 0.81 -14.18 -19.09
CA THR A 57 0.14 -13.55 -20.26
C THR A 57 0.42 -12.05 -20.36
N ASP A 58 0.26 -11.48 -21.56
CA ASP A 58 0.43 -10.03 -21.79
C ASP A 58 -0.52 -9.18 -20.93
N SER A 59 -1.72 -9.68 -20.65
CA SER A 59 -2.69 -9.00 -19.78
C SER A 59 -2.21 -8.98 -18.32
N GLN A 60 -1.63 -10.07 -17.83
CA GLN A 60 -1.01 -10.13 -16.50
C GLN A 60 0.21 -9.20 -16.42
N LEU A 61 1.09 -9.20 -17.44
CA LEU A 61 2.24 -8.28 -17.49
C LEU A 61 1.79 -6.81 -17.42
N SER A 62 0.77 -6.47 -18.21
CA SER A 62 0.19 -5.12 -18.24
C SER A 62 -0.41 -4.73 -16.88
N TYR A 63 -1.10 -5.65 -16.22
CA TYR A 63 -1.63 -5.45 -14.87
C TYR A 63 -0.52 -5.24 -13.83
N ALA A 64 0.50 -6.11 -13.82
CA ALA A 64 1.61 -6.01 -12.86
C ALA A 64 2.36 -4.67 -13.00
N ALA A 65 2.60 -4.23 -14.23
CA ALA A 65 3.23 -2.93 -14.50
C ALA A 65 2.35 -1.77 -13.99
N ALA A 66 1.04 -1.82 -14.23
CA ALA A 66 0.09 -0.79 -13.81
C ALA A 66 0.01 -0.64 -12.27
N ASP A 67 0.23 -1.73 -11.51
CA ASP A 67 0.17 -1.74 -10.05
C ASP A 67 1.35 -0.97 -9.40
N VAL A 68 2.45 -0.74 -10.13
CA VAL A 68 3.66 -0.09 -9.59
C VAL A 68 4.02 1.24 -10.25
N ILE A 69 3.68 1.43 -11.53
CA ILE A 69 4.14 2.59 -12.33
C ILE A 69 3.67 3.95 -11.79
N HIS A 70 2.61 3.98 -10.98
CA HIS A 70 2.04 5.21 -10.42
C HIS A 70 2.42 5.47 -8.95
N LEU A 71 3.13 4.55 -8.29
CA LEU A 71 3.39 4.65 -6.84
C LEU A 71 4.22 5.86 -6.43
N HIS A 72 5.21 6.26 -7.25
CA HIS A 72 6.01 7.45 -6.98
C HIS A 72 5.18 8.74 -7.04
N ALA A 73 4.38 8.91 -8.10
CA ALA A 73 3.50 10.07 -8.23
C ALA A 73 2.45 10.13 -7.10
N LEU A 74 1.93 8.97 -6.68
CA LEU A 74 1.04 8.87 -5.53
C LEU A 74 1.71 9.28 -4.22
N ARG A 75 2.92 8.76 -3.95
CA ARG A 75 3.71 9.12 -2.77
C ARG A 75 3.88 10.64 -2.68
N ASP A 76 4.25 11.28 -3.79
CA ASP A 76 4.52 12.71 -3.82
C ASP A 76 3.25 13.52 -3.54
N LYS A 77 2.13 13.18 -4.19
CA LYS A 77 0.82 13.81 -3.94
C LYS A 77 0.36 13.64 -2.50
N LEU A 78 0.43 12.42 -1.96
CA LEU A 78 0.02 12.12 -0.59
C LEU A 78 0.92 12.80 0.44
N THR A 79 2.21 12.93 0.16
CA THR A 79 3.16 13.66 1.03
C THR A 79 2.77 15.13 1.17
N VAL A 80 2.42 15.80 0.06
CA VAL A 80 1.95 17.19 0.08
C VAL A 80 0.67 17.33 0.92
N ILE A 81 -0.29 16.42 0.76
CA ILE A 81 -1.54 16.46 1.53
C ILE A 81 -1.25 16.21 3.02
N LEU A 82 -0.46 15.19 3.36
CA LEU A 82 -0.07 14.89 4.75
C LEU A 82 0.62 16.07 5.42
N ALA A 83 1.50 16.78 4.71
CA ALA A 83 2.16 17.97 5.22
C ALA A 83 1.15 19.10 5.47
N ARG A 84 0.25 19.35 4.52
CA ARG A 84 -0.83 20.35 4.66
C ARG A 84 -1.73 20.08 5.87
N GLU A 85 -2.07 18.81 6.10
CA GLU A 85 -2.92 18.39 7.23
C GLU A 85 -2.15 18.25 8.55
N GLY A 86 -0.83 18.47 8.58
CA GLY A 86 0.01 18.32 9.78
C GLY A 86 0.15 16.87 10.26
N ARG A 87 -0.04 15.88 9.39
CA ARG A 87 -0.06 14.43 9.73
C ARG A 87 1.15 13.65 9.19
N PHE A 88 2.12 14.34 8.60
CA PHE A 88 3.27 13.68 7.98
C PHE A 88 4.13 12.92 8.99
N ASP A 89 4.37 13.47 10.18
CA ASP A 89 5.16 12.79 11.21
C ASP A 89 4.45 11.55 11.76
N LEU A 90 3.12 11.60 11.91
CA LEU A 90 2.32 10.42 12.25
C LEU A 90 2.45 9.33 11.17
N ALA A 91 2.35 9.70 9.90
CA ALA A 91 2.53 8.76 8.80
C ALA A 91 3.94 8.14 8.80
N ARG A 92 4.99 8.95 9.06
CA ARG A 92 6.37 8.47 9.19
C ARG A 92 6.54 7.46 10.32
N ALA A 93 5.93 7.71 11.49
CA ALA A 93 5.94 6.77 12.60
C ALA A 93 5.24 5.44 12.22
N CYS A 94 4.10 5.51 11.53
CA CYS A 94 3.44 4.31 11.01
C CYS A 94 4.31 3.54 10.02
N PHE A 95 5.02 4.21 9.11
CA PHE A 95 5.90 3.55 8.15
C PHE A 95 7.09 2.87 8.83
N ALA A 96 7.67 3.51 9.85
CA ALA A 96 8.75 2.93 10.64
C ALA A 96 8.31 1.67 11.40
N PHE A 97 7.06 1.63 11.87
CA PHE A 97 6.48 0.47 12.55
C PHE A 97 6.04 -0.65 11.59
N LEU A 98 5.82 -0.36 10.31
CA LEU A 98 5.23 -1.30 9.36
C LEU A 98 6.00 -2.63 9.22
N PRO A 99 7.35 -2.65 9.18
CA PRO A 99 8.09 -3.92 9.21
C PRO A 99 7.84 -4.74 10.48
N THR A 100 7.67 -4.08 11.63
CA THR A 100 7.33 -4.73 12.90
C THR A 100 5.91 -5.27 12.87
N ARG A 101 4.93 -4.51 12.36
CA ARG A 101 3.55 -5.00 12.17
C ARG A 101 3.53 -6.27 11.31
N ALA A 102 4.25 -6.28 10.19
CA ALA A 102 4.38 -7.48 9.34
C ALA A 102 5.06 -8.65 10.08
N ALA A 103 6.03 -8.38 10.95
CA ALA A 103 6.66 -9.42 11.77
C ALA A 103 5.70 -9.99 12.83
N LEU A 104 4.84 -9.15 13.42
CA LEU A 104 3.77 -9.57 14.33
C LEU A 104 2.77 -10.48 13.62
N ASP A 105 2.37 -10.13 12.40
CA ASP A 105 1.44 -10.94 11.59
C ASP A 105 2.03 -12.34 11.35
N ILE A 106 3.30 -12.43 10.93
CA ILE A 106 4.00 -13.72 10.74
C ILE A 106 4.11 -14.52 12.05
N ALA A 107 4.14 -13.84 13.20
CA ALA A 107 4.20 -14.45 14.53
C ALA A 107 2.82 -14.87 15.07
N GLY A 108 1.74 -14.73 14.29
CA GLY A 108 0.38 -15.15 14.65
C GLY A 108 -0.46 -14.09 15.38
N TRP A 109 -0.11 -12.81 15.23
CA TRP A 109 -0.87 -11.69 15.82
C TRP A 109 -1.72 -10.94 14.76
N ASP A 110 -1.95 -11.52 13.59
CA ASP A 110 -2.62 -10.86 12.45
C ASP A 110 -4.09 -10.51 12.69
N GLU A 111 -4.81 -11.30 13.50
CA GLU A 111 -6.20 -11.01 13.89
C GLU A 111 -6.33 -10.07 15.10
N VAL A 112 -5.21 -9.75 15.77
CA VAL A 112 -5.20 -8.92 16.99
C VAL A 112 -4.46 -7.62 16.74
N ASP A 113 -5.15 -6.51 16.98
CA ASP A 113 -4.45 -5.23 17.10
C ASP A 113 -3.68 -5.22 18.43
N ILE A 114 -2.35 -5.27 18.35
CA ILE A 114 -1.46 -5.36 19.52
C ILE A 114 -1.58 -4.14 20.46
N PHE A 115 -2.20 -3.06 19.99
CA PHE A 115 -2.47 -1.87 20.78
C PHE A 115 -3.85 -1.90 21.48
N SER A 116 -4.71 -2.87 21.16
CA SER A 116 -6.05 -3.01 21.74
C SER A 116 -6.04 -3.90 22.99
N HIS A 117 -7.03 -3.72 23.87
CA HIS A 117 -7.17 -4.51 25.11
C HIS A 117 -7.66 -5.95 24.88
N ALA A 118 -8.40 -6.18 23.79
CA ALA A 118 -8.89 -7.46 23.30
C ALA A 118 -9.00 -7.39 21.77
#